data_AF-A0A435FZW2-F1
#
_entry.id   AF-A0A435FZW2-F1
#
_cell.length_a   1.000
_cell.length_b   1.000
_cell.length_c   1.000
_cell.angle_alpha   90.00
_cell.angle_beta   90.00
_cell.angle_gamma   90.00
#
_symmetry.space_group_name_H-M   'P 1'
#
loop_
_entity.id
_entity.type
_entity.pdbx_description
1 polymer ?
#
loop_
_entity_poly.entity_id
_entity_poly.type
_entity_poly.pdbx_seq_one_letter_code
_entity_poly.pdbx_strand_id
1 'polypeptide(L)'
;MLLGCIGDDFTGSSDLANTLAKGGMRTVQYNGVPKIDSDRSVDAGVVALKTRTIPASEAVKQSLAALEWLRRQGCRQYLFKYCSTFDSTPEGNIGPVLDALGDAVGAARAIVCPAFPATGRSIYQGHLFVNDRLLSESGMEKHPLTPMTDPDLRRWLARQTGRGIGHVPY
;
A
#
# COMPACT_ATOMS: atom_id res chain seq x y z
N MET A 1 -11.44 17.00 0.78
CA MET A 1 -10.90 15.65 1.02
C MET A 1 -9.91 15.66 2.18
N LEU A 2 -10.12 14.81 3.18
CA LEU A 2 -9.24 14.67 4.36
C LEU A 2 -8.13 13.65 4.12
N LEU A 3 -8.48 12.48 3.56
CA LEU A 3 -7.60 11.34 3.37
C LEU A 3 -7.39 11.04 1.88
N GLY A 4 -6.14 10.93 1.45
CA GLY A 4 -5.78 10.50 0.11
C GLY A 4 -5.12 9.13 0.11
N CYS A 5 -5.70 8.18 -0.61
CA CYS A 5 -5.18 6.82 -0.70
C CYS A 5 -4.65 6.55 -2.11
N ILE A 6 -3.52 5.87 -2.21
CA ILE A 6 -2.91 5.44 -3.48
C ILE A 6 -2.83 3.92 -3.41
N GLY A 7 -3.55 3.21 -4.27
CA GLY A 7 -3.54 1.75 -4.32
C GLY A 7 -2.74 1.19 -5.47
N ASP A 8 -2.00 0.11 -5.24
CA ASP A 8 -1.15 -0.56 -6.24
C ASP A 8 -1.92 -1.41 -7.26
N ASP A 9 -3.18 -1.70 -6.96
CA ASP A 9 -4.12 -2.43 -7.79
C ASP A 9 -5.57 -1.89 -7.68
N PHE A 10 -6.47 -2.42 -8.49
CA PHE A 10 -7.89 -2.05 -8.47
C PHE A 10 -8.65 -2.71 -7.31
N THR A 11 -8.40 -3.99 -7.05
CA THR A 11 -9.19 -4.79 -6.10
C THR A 11 -8.90 -4.40 -4.66
N GLY A 12 -7.62 -4.26 -4.29
CA GLY A 12 -7.21 -3.78 -2.99
C GLY A 12 -7.58 -2.31 -2.73
N SER A 13 -7.65 -1.49 -3.78
CA SER A 13 -8.22 -0.13 -3.68
C SER A 13 -9.72 -0.16 -3.34
N SER A 14 -10.47 -1.05 -3.99
CA SER A 14 -11.92 -1.20 -3.75
C SER A 14 -12.20 -1.68 -2.33
N ASP A 15 -11.38 -2.59 -1.82
CA ASP A 15 -11.47 -3.09 -0.45
C ASP A 15 -11.19 -1.99 0.59
N LEU A 16 -10.16 -1.17 0.36
CA LEU A 16 -9.88 0.01 1.18
C LEU A 16 -11.04 1.02 1.11
N ALA A 17 -11.54 1.32 -0.08
CA ALA A 17 -12.65 2.26 -0.26
C ALA A 17 -13.90 1.80 0.51
N ASN A 18 -14.21 0.50 0.45
CA ASN A 18 -15.29 -0.12 1.21
C ASN A 18 -15.08 -0.01 2.72
N THR A 19 -13.85 -0.22 3.19
CA THR A 19 -13.49 -0.08 4.62
C THR A 19 -13.71 1.36 5.11
N LEU A 20 -13.26 2.36 4.35
CA LEU A 20 -13.44 3.78 4.69
C LEU A 20 -14.91 4.19 4.66
N ALA A 21 -15.67 3.74 3.66
CA ALA A 21 -17.11 4.00 3.55
C ALA A 21 -17.89 3.40 4.73
N LYS A 22 -17.60 2.16 5.12
CA LYS A 22 -18.18 1.54 6.32
C LYS A 22 -17.78 2.25 7.62
N GLY A 23 -16.60 2.89 7.63
CA GLY A 23 -16.14 3.77 8.69
C GLY A 23 -16.80 5.16 8.71
N GLY A 24 -17.71 5.45 7.76
CA GLY A 24 -18.48 6.70 7.71
C GLY A 24 -17.89 7.80 6.84
N MET A 25 -16.76 7.58 6.16
CA MET A 25 -16.20 8.58 5.23
C MET A 25 -16.90 8.50 3.87
N ARG A 26 -17.33 9.64 3.32
CA ARG A 26 -17.77 9.71 1.92
C ARG A 26 -16.58 9.46 0.99
N THR A 27 -16.47 8.22 0.51
CA THR A 27 -15.29 7.73 -0.20
C THR A 27 -15.56 7.58 -1.69
N VAL A 28 -14.61 8.01 -2.53
CA VAL A 28 -14.67 7.82 -3.98
C VAL A 28 -13.38 7.12 -4.44
N GLN A 29 -13.54 6.06 -5.23
CA GLN A 29 -12.43 5.45 -5.94
C GLN A 29 -12.30 6.02 -7.35
N TYR A 30 -11.07 6.35 -7.73
CA TYR A 30 -10.67 6.83 -9.03
C TYR A 30 -9.78 5.80 -9.72
N ASN A 31 -10.08 5.45 -10.97
CA ASN A 31 -9.28 4.49 -11.73
C ASN A 31 -8.23 5.23 -12.56
N GLY A 32 -6.98 5.20 -12.10
CA GLY A 32 -5.91 6.06 -12.59
C GLY A 32 -5.98 7.48 -12.01
N VAL A 33 -4.98 8.29 -12.33
CA VAL A 33 -4.85 9.68 -11.84
C VAL A 33 -5.90 10.57 -12.54
N PRO A 34 -6.84 11.20 -11.81
CA PRO A 34 -7.86 12.04 -12.42
C PRO A 34 -7.27 13.33 -13.02
N LYS A 35 -7.95 13.86 -14.03
CA LYS A 35 -7.62 15.15 -14.67
C LYS A 35 -8.46 16.32 -14.17
N ILE A 36 -9.56 16.01 -13.48
CA ILE A 36 -10.49 16.98 -12.92
C ILE A 36 -10.45 16.90 -11.40
N ASP A 37 -10.88 17.97 -10.74
CA ASP A 37 -11.01 17.99 -9.29
C ASP A 37 -12.20 17.13 -8.83
N SER A 38 -12.07 16.62 -7.62
CA SER A 38 -13.11 15.89 -6.91
C SER A 38 -14.23 16.82 -6.45
N ASP A 39 -15.41 16.23 -6.22
CA ASP A 39 -16.48 16.95 -5.52
C ASP A 39 -16.01 17.30 -4.10
N ARG A 40 -16.32 18.53 -3.66
CA ARG A 40 -15.91 19.05 -2.34
C ARG A 40 -16.44 18.23 -1.16
N SER A 41 -17.52 17.49 -1.36
CA SER A 41 -18.13 16.61 -0.37
C SER A 41 -17.39 15.28 -0.16
N VAL A 42 -16.35 14.97 -0.95
CA VAL A 42 -15.57 13.75 -0.79
C VAL A 42 -14.61 13.88 0.40
N ASP A 43 -14.75 12.97 1.36
CA ASP A 43 -13.90 12.89 2.56
C ASP A 43 -12.62 12.10 2.28
N ALA A 44 -12.71 11.02 1.50
CA ALA A 44 -11.57 10.18 1.14
C ALA A 44 -11.54 9.86 -0.36
N GLY A 45 -10.39 10.05 -1.00
CA GLY A 45 -10.17 9.68 -2.40
C GLY A 45 -9.19 8.53 -2.50
N VAL A 46 -9.57 7.45 -3.19
CA VAL A 46 -8.71 6.29 -3.43
C VAL A 46 -8.32 6.23 -4.90
N VAL A 47 -7.07 6.53 -5.23
CA VAL A 47 -6.54 6.43 -6.60
C VAL A 47 -6.02 5.00 -6.82
N ALA A 48 -6.77 4.21 -7.59
CA ALA A 48 -6.42 2.85 -7.96
C ALA A 48 -5.49 2.86 -9.18
N LEU A 49 -4.26 2.37 -8.99
CA LEU A 49 -3.26 2.22 -10.04
C LEU A 49 -3.10 0.75 -10.44
N LYS A 50 -2.23 0.48 -11.42
CA LYS A 50 -1.78 -0.87 -11.77
C LYS A 50 -0.26 -0.94 -11.65
N THR A 51 0.23 -0.72 -10.43
CA THR A 51 1.65 -0.48 -10.17
C THR A 51 2.34 -1.58 -9.39
N ARG A 52 1.63 -2.66 -8.99
CA ARG A 52 2.21 -3.76 -8.22
C ARG A 52 3.45 -4.40 -8.86
N THR A 53 3.36 -4.75 -10.14
CA THR A 53 4.37 -5.60 -10.83
C THR A 53 5.02 -4.93 -12.05
N ILE A 54 4.83 -3.62 -12.21
CA ILE A 54 5.51 -2.86 -13.28
C ILE A 54 6.92 -2.45 -12.81
N PRO A 55 7.79 -1.91 -13.67
CA PRO A 55 9.09 -1.40 -13.23
C PRO A 55 8.95 -0.36 -12.10
N ALA A 56 9.82 -0.43 -11.09
CA ALA A 56 9.76 0.42 -9.90
C ALA A 56 9.77 1.92 -10.21
N SER A 57 10.56 2.36 -11.19
CA SER A 57 10.60 3.75 -11.65
C SER A 57 9.22 4.25 -12.13
N GLU A 58 8.48 3.39 -12.83
CA GLU A 58 7.18 3.73 -13.37
C GLU A 58 6.09 3.67 -12.29
N ALA A 59 6.20 2.74 -11.33
CA ALA A 59 5.35 2.69 -10.15
C ALA A 59 5.49 3.94 -9.27
N VAL A 60 6.74 4.38 -9.04
CA VAL A 60 7.05 5.63 -8.33
C VAL A 60 6.46 6.82 -9.05
N LYS A 61 6.70 6.96 -10.36
CA LYS A 61 6.19 8.08 -11.17
C LYS A 61 4.66 8.18 -11.12
N GLN A 62 3.95 7.06 -11.27
CA GLN A 62 2.49 7.05 -11.20
C GLN A 62 1.97 7.38 -9.79
N SER A 63 2.65 6.87 -8.75
CA SER A 63 2.28 7.13 -7.35
C SER A 63 2.50 8.60 -6.97
N LEU A 64 3.58 9.23 -7.43
CA LEU A 64 3.83 10.66 -7.23
C LEU A 64 2.81 11.53 -7.97
N ALA A 65 2.41 11.13 -9.18
CA ALA A 65 1.34 11.82 -9.91
C ALA A 65 -0.01 11.73 -9.17
N ALA A 66 -0.32 10.56 -8.59
CA ALA A 66 -1.51 10.38 -7.75
C ALA A 66 -1.44 11.23 -6.47
N LEU A 67 -0.29 11.24 -5.79
CA LEU A 67 -0.05 12.07 -4.61
C LEU A 67 -0.28 13.56 -4.91
N GLU A 68 0.27 14.04 -6.02
CA GLU A 68 0.14 15.45 -6.42
C GLU A 68 -1.32 15.81 -6.72
N TRP A 69 -2.07 14.93 -7.39
CA TRP A 69 -3.51 15.16 -7.56
C TRP A 69 -4.24 15.21 -6.22
N LEU A 70 -3.98 14.27 -5.31
CA LEU A 70 -4.58 14.22 -3.97
C LEU A 70 -4.24 15.44 -3.11
N ARG A 71 -3.01 15.96 -3.22
CA ARG A 71 -2.59 17.23 -2.59
C ARG A 71 -3.46 18.39 -3.02
N ARG A 72 -3.72 18.53 -4.32
CA ARG A 72 -4.59 19.59 -4.84
C ARG A 72 -6.03 19.46 -4.36
N GLN A 73 -6.49 18.25 -4.00
CA GLN A 73 -7.81 18.02 -3.39
C GLN A 73 -7.89 18.41 -1.90
N GLY A 74 -6.77 18.87 -1.32
CA GLY A 74 -6.68 19.32 0.07
C GLY A 74 -6.45 18.19 1.08
N CYS A 75 -6.05 16.99 0.64
CA CYS A 75 -5.73 15.87 1.53
C CYS A 75 -4.67 16.25 2.55
N ARG A 76 -4.85 15.81 3.80
CA ARG A 76 -3.96 16.10 4.93
C ARG A 76 -3.19 14.86 5.40
N GLN A 77 -3.68 13.68 5.06
CA GLN A 77 -3.07 12.40 5.36
C GLN A 77 -3.07 11.53 4.11
N TYR A 78 -2.05 10.68 4.00
CA TYR A 78 -1.89 9.77 2.87
C TYR A 78 -1.73 8.33 3.32
N LEU A 79 -2.32 7.42 2.55
CA LEU A 79 -2.22 5.97 2.76
C LEU A 79 -1.79 5.31 1.46
N PHE A 80 -0.64 4.64 1.46
CA PHE A 80 -0.24 3.78 0.35
C PHE A 80 -0.74 2.36 0.61
N LYS A 81 -1.64 1.91 -0.25
CA LYS A 81 -2.32 0.61 -0.17
C LYS A 81 -1.66 -0.38 -1.11
N TYR A 82 -1.13 -1.45 -0.53
CA TYR A 82 -0.60 -2.62 -1.21
C TYR A 82 -1.28 -3.89 -0.70
N CYS A 83 -0.96 -5.06 -1.27
CA CYS A 83 -1.60 -6.33 -0.93
C CYS A 83 -1.36 -6.76 0.53
N SER A 84 -2.35 -7.38 1.17
CA SER A 84 -2.22 -7.88 2.56
C SER A 84 -1.27 -9.09 2.69
N THR A 85 -0.90 -9.71 1.57
CA THR A 85 0.16 -10.73 1.49
C THR A 85 1.53 -10.15 1.12
N PHE A 86 1.66 -8.82 1.13
CA PHE A 86 2.90 -8.09 0.89
C PHE A 86 3.53 -8.33 -0.50
N ASP A 87 2.69 -8.67 -1.48
CA ASP A 87 3.04 -9.00 -2.86
C ASP A 87 4.04 -8.01 -3.45
N SER A 88 5.26 -8.48 -3.66
CA SER A 88 6.36 -7.72 -4.22
C SER A 88 7.49 -8.69 -4.60
N THR A 89 8.55 -8.17 -5.21
CA THR A 89 9.82 -8.87 -5.40
C THR A 89 10.93 -8.12 -4.64
N PRO A 90 12.16 -8.65 -4.56
CA PRO A 90 13.29 -7.90 -4.01
C PRO A 90 13.48 -6.51 -4.66
N GLU A 91 13.04 -6.34 -5.91
CA GLU A 91 13.16 -5.10 -6.67
C GLU A 91 12.02 -4.10 -6.40
N GLY A 92 10.91 -4.51 -5.77
CA GLY A 92 9.80 -3.61 -5.49
C GLY A 92 8.39 -4.20 -5.66
N ASN A 93 7.33 -3.40 -5.61
CA ASN A 93 7.36 -1.92 -5.62
C ASN A 93 7.02 -1.25 -4.28
N ILE A 94 6.85 -2.01 -3.19
CA ILE A 94 6.45 -1.46 -1.90
C ILE A 94 7.52 -0.49 -1.37
N GLY A 95 8.78 -0.93 -1.29
CA GLY A 95 9.90 -0.10 -0.82
C GLY A 95 10.11 1.17 -1.64
N PRO A 96 10.34 1.09 -2.96
CA PRO A 96 10.58 2.27 -3.79
C PRO A 96 9.45 3.30 -3.75
N VAL A 97 8.19 2.85 -3.74
CA VAL A 97 7.04 3.75 -3.67
C VAL A 97 6.90 4.38 -2.28
N LEU A 98 7.10 3.62 -1.20
CA LEU A 98 7.11 4.17 0.16
C LEU A 98 8.20 5.23 0.33
N ASP A 99 9.39 4.99 -0.19
CA ASP A 99 10.51 5.94 -0.13
C ASP A 99 10.16 7.24 -0.83
N ALA A 100 9.71 7.16 -2.08
CA ALA A 100 9.36 8.33 -2.88
C ALA A 100 8.19 9.13 -2.29
N LEU A 101 7.13 8.45 -1.83
CA LEU A 101 6.00 9.10 -1.17
C LEU A 101 6.42 9.74 0.15
N GLY A 102 7.22 9.04 0.96
CA GLY A 102 7.73 9.51 2.23
C GLY A 102 8.55 10.80 2.08
N ASP A 103 9.47 10.84 1.12
CA ASP A 103 10.22 12.04 0.78
C ASP A 103 9.31 13.18 0.31
N ALA A 104 8.38 12.88 -0.60
CA ALA A 104 7.50 13.89 -1.15
C ALA A 104 6.64 14.54 -0.06
N VAL A 105 6.17 13.79 0.95
CA VAL A 105 5.35 14.29 2.06
C VAL A 105 6.15 14.75 3.29
N GLY A 106 7.48 14.63 3.26
CA GLY A 106 8.33 14.98 4.40
C GLY A 106 8.11 14.10 5.63
N ALA A 107 7.68 12.85 5.43
CA ALA A 107 7.46 11.91 6.53
C ALA A 107 8.79 11.33 7.01
N ALA A 108 9.12 11.55 8.28
CA ALA A 108 10.31 10.94 8.89
C ALA A 108 10.19 9.41 9.02
N ARG A 109 8.96 8.88 9.15
CA ARG A 109 8.66 7.45 9.32
C ARG A 109 7.30 7.12 8.69
N ALA A 110 7.15 5.88 8.23
CA ALA A 110 5.87 5.31 7.81
C ALA A 110 5.62 3.99 8.53
N ILE A 111 4.35 3.69 8.81
CA ILE A 111 3.95 2.39 9.37
C ILE A 111 3.67 1.44 8.20
N VAL A 112 4.29 0.26 8.23
CA VAL A 112 4.05 -0.82 7.27
C VAL A 112 3.25 -1.90 7.98
N CYS A 113 1.96 -2.01 7.63
CA CYS A 113 1.06 -2.98 8.27
C CYS A 113 0.15 -3.65 7.24
N PRO A 114 0.57 -4.79 6.65
CA PRO A 114 -0.29 -5.60 5.78
C PRO A 114 -1.29 -6.47 6.56
N ALA A 115 -1.31 -6.44 7.90
CA ALA A 115 -2.21 -7.26 8.70
C ALA A 115 -3.67 -6.93 8.36
N PHE A 116 -4.46 -7.97 8.16
CA PHE A 116 -5.90 -7.86 7.97
C PHE A 116 -6.60 -9.07 8.60
N PRO A 117 -6.80 -9.07 9.94
CA PRO A 117 -7.25 -10.26 10.66
C PRO A 117 -8.59 -10.83 10.20
N ALA A 118 -9.52 -9.96 9.76
CA ALA A 118 -10.81 -10.38 9.22
C ALA A 118 -10.70 -11.26 7.96
N THR A 119 -9.56 -11.22 7.26
CA THR A 119 -9.24 -12.07 6.10
C THR A 119 -8.12 -13.06 6.40
N GLY A 120 -7.81 -13.31 7.68
CA GLY A 120 -6.80 -14.28 8.10
C GLY A 120 -5.35 -13.80 7.96
N ARG A 121 -5.08 -12.50 7.74
CA ARG A 121 -3.71 -11.98 7.68
C ARG A 121 -3.32 -11.41 9.04
N SER A 122 -2.30 -11.97 9.68
CA SER A 122 -1.80 -11.51 10.98
C SER A 122 -0.28 -11.36 10.98
N ILE A 123 0.25 -10.49 11.85
CA ILE A 123 1.69 -10.27 11.99
C ILE A 123 2.07 -10.58 13.43
N TYR A 124 3.08 -11.42 13.61
CA TYR A 124 3.66 -11.70 14.92
C TYR A 124 5.18 -11.70 14.83
N GLN A 125 5.84 -10.94 15.70
CA GLN A 125 7.31 -10.77 15.70
C GLN A 125 7.88 -10.41 14.31
N GLY A 126 7.17 -9.54 13.57
CA GLY A 126 7.55 -9.12 12.21
C GLY A 126 7.27 -10.16 11.11
N HIS A 127 6.77 -11.35 11.46
CA HIS A 127 6.46 -12.41 10.51
C HIS A 127 4.99 -12.34 10.10
N LEU A 128 4.73 -12.37 8.79
CA LEU A 128 3.37 -12.42 8.24
C LEU A 128 2.86 -13.86 8.17
N PHE A 129 1.65 -14.04 8.70
CA PHE A 129 0.89 -15.29 8.65
C PHE A 129 -0.34 -15.12 7.76
N VAL A 130 -0.66 -16.18 7.03
CA VAL A 130 -1.92 -16.36 6.30
C VAL A 130 -2.63 -17.55 6.91
N ASN A 131 -3.73 -17.27 7.61
CA ASN A 131 -4.42 -18.19 8.50
C ASN A 131 -3.43 -18.75 9.55
N ASP A 132 -3.24 -20.07 9.56
CA ASP A 132 -2.38 -20.82 10.47
C ASP A 132 -0.96 -21.06 9.93
N ARG A 133 -0.61 -20.52 8.75
CA ARG A 133 0.67 -20.75 8.08
C ARG A 133 1.49 -19.48 7.93
N LEU A 134 2.82 -19.61 7.93
CA LEU A 134 3.71 -18.53 7.49
C LEU A 134 3.43 -18.18 6.03
N LEU A 135 3.65 -16.92 5.64
CA LEU A 135 3.49 -16.46 4.26
C LEU A 135 4.22 -17.36 3.24
N SER A 136 5.41 -17.82 3.59
CA SER A 136 6.26 -18.70 2.78
C SER A 136 5.76 -20.15 2.67
N GLU A 137 4.67 -20.49 3.34
CA GLU A 137 4.08 -21.84 3.40
C GLU A 137 2.56 -21.80 3.08
N SER A 138 2.06 -20.69 2.54
CA SER A 138 0.63 -20.44 2.39
C SER A 138 0.10 -20.63 0.97
N GLY A 139 0.94 -21.09 0.04
CA GLY A 139 0.73 -21.05 -1.40
C GLY A 139 1.27 -19.77 -2.07
N MET A 140 1.53 -18.70 -1.30
CA MET A 140 2.09 -17.46 -1.83
C MET A 140 3.55 -17.61 -2.26
N GLU A 141 4.26 -18.62 -1.75
CA GLU A 141 5.61 -18.98 -2.19
C GLU A 141 5.67 -19.44 -3.65
N LYS A 142 4.52 -19.82 -4.22
CA LYS A 142 4.34 -20.21 -5.63
C LYS A 142 3.55 -19.18 -6.44
N HIS A 143 3.33 -17.97 -5.90
CA HIS A 143 2.58 -16.94 -6.61
C HIS A 143 3.25 -16.64 -7.96
N PRO A 144 2.50 -16.62 -9.08
CA PRO A 144 3.08 -16.63 -10.43
C PRO A 144 3.89 -15.37 -10.78
N LEU A 145 3.64 -14.25 -10.10
CA LEU A 145 4.30 -12.96 -10.39
C LEU A 145 5.19 -12.47 -9.25
N THR A 146 4.90 -12.84 -8.01
CA THR A 146 5.53 -12.30 -6.80
C THR A 146 5.63 -13.40 -5.75
N PRO A 147 6.44 -14.45 -5.99
CA PRO A 147 6.57 -15.57 -5.07
C PRO A 147 7.14 -15.08 -3.73
N MET A 148 6.35 -15.24 -2.66
CA MET A 148 6.68 -14.77 -1.32
C MET A 148 7.36 -15.88 -0.53
N THR A 149 8.69 -15.91 -0.55
CA THR A 149 9.50 -17.00 0.04
C THR A 149 10.06 -16.66 1.42
N ASP A 150 9.80 -15.45 1.91
CA ASP A 150 10.32 -14.94 3.18
C ASP A 150 9.18 -14.34 4.00
N PRO A 151 8.83 -14.91 5.15
CA PRO A 151 7.73 -14.41 5.95
C PRO A 151 8.12 -13.21 6.83
N ASP A 152 9.42 -12.93 7.03
CA ASP A 152 9.88 -11.79 7.83
C ASP A 152 9.78 -10.50 6.99
N LEU A 153 8.75 -9.69 7.28
CA LEU A 153 8.47 -8.46 6.55
C LEU A 153 9.62 -7.45 6.59
N ARG A 154 10.42 -7.48 7.67
CA ARG A 154 11.55 -6.56 7.84
C ARG A 154 12.66 -6.94 6.87
N ARG A 155 12.98 -8.23 6.81
CA ARG A 155 14.01 -8.76 5.90
C ARG A 155 13.57 -8.65 4.45
N TRP A 156 12.30 -8.88 4.16
CA TRP A 156 11.77 -8.73 2.80
C TRP A 156 11.81 -7.26 2.34
N LEU A 157 11.29 -6.35 3.15
CA LEU A 157 11.29 -4.92 2.83
C LEU A 157 12.71 -4.34 2.74
N ALA A 158 13.67 -4.82 3.54
CA ALA A 158 15.07 -4.40 3.48
C ALA A 158 15.74 -4.66 2.13
N ARG A 159 15.19 -5.55 1.29
CA ARG A 159 15.68 -5.78 -0.08
C ARG A 159 15.26 -4.66 -1.03
N GLN A 160 14.18 -3.94 -0.71
CA GLN A 160 13.51 -2.97 -1.57
C GLN A 160 13.80 -1.51 -1.21
N THR A 161 14.38 -1.24 -0.04
CA THR A 161 14.68 0.12 0.44
C THR A 161 16.00 0.19 1.18
N GLY A 162 16.71 1.32 1.04
CA GLY A 162 17.90 1.64 1.83
C GLY A 162 17.60 2.27 3.20
N ARG A 163 16.32 2.52 3.54
CA ARG A 163 15.94 3.14 4.82
C ARG A 163 16.06 2.14 5.97
N GLY A 164 16.29 2.66 7.17
CA GLY A 164 16.26 1.86 8.40
C GLY A 164 14.87 1.31 8.69
N ILE A 165 14.79 0.01 9.03
CA ILE A 165 13.54 -0.69 9.34
C ILE A 165 13.53 -1.06 10.82
N GLY A 166 12.48 -0.63 11.52
CA GLY A 166 12.18 -1.00 12.91
C GLY A 166 11.02 -1.98 13.01
N HIS A 167 10.79 -2.49 14.22
CA HIS A 167 9.65 -3.35 14.54
C HIS A 167 9.01 -2.88 15.83
N VAL A 168 7.69 -2.71 15.82
CA VAL A 168 6.88 -2.49 17.02
C VAL A 168 6.24 -3.83 17.38
N PRO A 169 6.74 -4.54 18.41
CA PRO A 169 6.18 -5.83 18.81
C PRO A 169 4.79 -5.65 19.42
N TYR A 170 4.08 -6.77 19.55
CA TYR A 170 2.84 -6.88 20.35
C TYR A 170 3.09 -6.53 21.81
#